data_AF-A0A8E2FBF2-F1
#
_entry.id   AF-A0A8E2FBF2-F1
#
_cell.length_a   1.000
_cell.length_b   1.000
_cell.length_c   1.000
_cell.angle_alpha   90.00
_cell.angle_beta   90.00
_cell.angle_gamma   90.00
#
_symmetry.space_group_name_H-M   'P 1'
#
loop_
_entity.id
_entity.type
_entity.pdbx_description
1 polymer ?
#
loop_
_entity_poly.entity_id
_entity_poly.type
_entity_poly.pdbx_seq_one_letter_code
_entity_poly.pdbx_strand_id
1 'polypeptide(L)'
;FCFFIDGLDEYEETPGEDYKDMIELLRSWTETASKDVKLCVSSREYSVFERYLSANQRLKLQDLTRADIEQLARDRLKGFNMSPEKNESGVDEDYLVQEVVTRADEVFLWVVLVLRSLREGLQHGDKLHDSLRRLSSIPRDLKDLFLHLLNSIHESYCRKAYRTFAMLRYRIQLDWNLSLFEYSLLDAYDDPEFAIKAPFRGTGTTEDDVTEQLERARNRVNGYYKGLLEVRGNEDSEDGTVALGTYVSFAHRSI
;
A
#
# COMPACT_ATOMS: atom_id res chain seq x y z
N PHE A 1 21.69 -18.23 18.18
CA PHE A 1 21.67 -17.27 17.05
C PHE A 1 20.56 -17.64 16.08
N CYS A 2 19.89 -16.64 15.52
CA CYS A 2 18.87 -16.81 14.50
C CYS A 2 19.19 -15.87 13.34
N PHE A 3 19.31 -16.40 12.13
CA PHE A 3 19.46 -15.59 10.93
C PHE A 3 18.12 -15.47 10.22
N PHE A 4 17.84 -14.27 9.72
CA PHE A 4 16.69 -13.95 8.90
C PHE A 4 17.21 -13.57 7.52
N ILE A 5 16.85 -14.34 6.51
CA ILE A 5 17.28 -14.12 5.12
C ILE A 5 16.02 -13.81 4.32
N ASP A 6 15.95 -12.59 3.79
CA ASP A 6 14.83 -12.14 2.98
C ASP A 6 15.15 -12.32 1.49
N GLY A 7 14.26 -12.98 0.74
CA GLY A 7 14.37 -13.12 -0.72
C GLY A 7 15.38 -14.18 -1.20
N LEU A 8 15.23 -15.44 -0.77
CA LEU A 8 16.08 -16.52 -1.29
C LEU A 8 15.96 -16.73 -2.81
N ASP A 9 14.82 -16.37 -3.41
CA ASP A 9 14.60 -16.43 -4.86
C ASP A 9 15.36 -15.34 -5.66
N GLU A 10 16.04 -14.43 -4.97
CA GLU A 10 16.95 -13.47 -5.59
C GLU A 10 18.37 -14.04 -5.77
N TYR A 11 18.61 -15.30 -5.38
CA TYR A 11 19.89 -15.97 -5.58
C TYR A 11 20.22 -16.10 -7.08
N GLU A 12 21.38 -15.57 -7.47
CA GLU A 12 21.90 -15.66 -8.84
C GLU A 12 22.72 -16.94 -9.00
N GLU A 13 22.17 -17.93 -9.72
CA GLU A 13 22.88 -19.16 -10.02
C GLU A 13 24.14 -18.89 -10.88
N THR A 14 25.18 -19.68 -10.63
CA THR A 14 26.41 -19.67 -11.44
C THR A 14 26.56 -21.02 -12.16
N PRO A 15 27.46 -21.15 -13.15
CA PRO A 15 27.69 -22.44 -13.81
C PRO A 15 28.15 -23.58 -12.87
N GLY A 16 28.57 -23.26 -11.65
CA GLY A 16 29.05 -24.23 -10.66
C GLY A 16 28.25 -24.28 -9.36
N GLU A 17 27.26 -23.41 -9.17
CA GLU A 17 26.44 -23.36 -7.95
C GLU A 17 25.00 -23.01 -8.31
N ASP A 18 24.07 -23.87 -7.90
CA ASP A 18 22.64 -23.72 -8.14
C ASP A 18 21.83 -23.52 -6.84
N TYR A 19 20.52 -23.37 -6.94
CA TYR A 19 19.64 -23.28 -5.78
C TYR A 19 19.74 -24.46 -4.81
N LYS A 20 20.06 -25.66 -5.31
CA LYS A 20 20.21 -26.86 -4.48
C LYS A 20 21.48 -26.76 -3.65
N ASP A 21 22.60 -26.35 -4.25
CA ASP A 21 23.86 -26.15 -3.53
C ASP A 21 23.70 -25.12 -2.41
N MET A 22 22.98 -24.03 -2.68
CA MET A 22 22.63 -23.02 -1.67
C MET A 22 21.79 -23.61 -0.53
N ILE A 23 20.74 -24.40 -0.82
CA ILE A 23 19.90 -25.03 0.21
C ILE A 23 20.70 -26.03 1.05
N GLU A 24 21.59 -26.80 0.42
CA GLU A 24 22.49 -27.74 1.11
C GLU A 24 23.46 -27.01 2.03
N LEU A 25 23.99 -25.85 1.60
CA LEU A 25 24.82 -24.99 2.44
C LEU A 25 24.04 -24.50 3.67
N LEU A 26 22.86 -23.92 3.49
CA LEU A 26 22.02 -23.46 4.61
C LEU A 26 21.67 -24.59 5.57
N ARG A 27 21.35 -25.78 5.04
CA ARG A 27 21.09 -26.96 5.86
C ARG A 27 22.31 -27.36 6.67
N SER A 28 23.49 -27.41 6.05
CA SER A 28 24.73 -27.80 6.73
C SER A 28 25.06 -26.91 7.94
N TRP A 29 24.73 -25.62 7.88
CA TRP A 29 24.87 -24.70 9.01
C TRP A 29 23.98 -25.10 10.18
N THR A 30 22.71 -25.40 9.89
CA THR A 30 21.75 -25.84 10.92
C THR A 30 22.04 -27.24 11.45
N GLU A 31 22.63 -28.13 10.65
CA GLU A 31 23.01 -29.47 11.10
C GLU A 31 24.26 -29.44 12.00
N THR A 32 25.27 -28.66 11.60
CA THR A 32 26.54 -28.52 12.34
C THR A 32 26.32 -27.89 13.71
N ALA A 33 25.41 -26.92 13.81
CA ALA A 33 25.13 -26.16 15.03
C ALA A 33 23.64 -26.20 15.42
N SER A 34 23.03 -27.39 15.43
CA SER A 34 21.58 -27.59 15.59
C SER A 34 20.92 -26.98 16.84
N LYS A 35 21.69 -26.74 17.91
CA LYS A 35 21.18 -26.09 19.13
C LYS A 35 21.39 -24.57 19.15
N ASP A 36 22.33 -24.08 18.33
CA ASP A 36 22.86 -22.73 18.43
C ASP A 36 22.53 -21.87 17.21
N VAL A 37 22.18 -22.47 16.07
CA VAL A 37 21.84 -21.78 14.82
C VAL A 37 20.44 -22.17 14.35
N LYS A 38 19.60 -21.15 14.16
CA LYS A 38 18.30 -21.25 13.50
C LYS A 38 18.30 -20.36 12.28
N LEU A 39 17.60 -20.78 11.23
CA LEU A 39 17.37 -19.99 10.02
C LEU A 39 15.87 -19.78 9.84
N CYS A 40 15.49 -18.54 9.57
CA CYS A 40 14.17 -18.18 9.07
C CYS A 40 14.41 -17.50 7.72
N VAL A 41 13.82 -18.06 6.67
CA VAL A 41 14.08 -17.62 5.30
C VAL A 41 12.76 -17.36 4.59
N SER A 42 12.70 -16.29 3.80
CA SER A 42 11.56 -15.99 2.93
C SER A 42 11.96 -16.20 1.46
N SER A 43 10.97 -16.52 0.63
CA SER A 43 11.11 -16.55 -0.82
C SER A 43 9.74 -16.42 -1.48
N ARG A 44 9.70 -16.09 -2.78
CA ARG A 44 8.54 -16.40 -3.61
C ARG A 44 8.35 -17.92 -3.74
N GLU A 45 7.17 -18.33 -4.18
CA GLU A 45 6.93 -19.74 -4.51
C GLU A 45 7.80 -20.15 -5.70
N TYR A 46 8.76 -21.03 -5.43
CA TYR A 46 9.63 -21.60 -6.46
C TYR A 46 9.74 -23.10 -6.25
N SER A 47 9.54 -23.86 -7.33
CA SER A 47 9.44 -25.34 -7.28
C SER A 47 10.68 -26.02 -6.66
N VAL A 48 11.84 -25.35 -6.71
CA VAL A 48 13.08 -25.84 -6.12
C VAL A 48 12.98 -25.91 -4.58
N PHE A 49 12.40 -24.88 -3.95
CA PHE A 49 12.21 -24.86 -2.49
C PHE A 49 11.15 -25.88 -2.07
N GLU A 50 10.14 -26.10 -2.91
CA GLU A 50 9.13 -27.12 -2.66
C GLU A 50 9.72 -28.54 -2.67
N ARG A 51 10.71 -28.77 -3.53
CA ARG A 51 11.42 -30.05 -3.69
C ARG A 51 12.41 -30.33 -2.57
N TYR A 52 13.17 -29.32 -2.13
CA TYR A 52 14.32 -29.55 -1.23
C TYR A 52 14.03 -29.23 0.24
N LEU A 53 13.00 -28.44 0.57
CA LEU A 53 12.58 -28.20 1.95
C LEU A 53 11.37 -29.07 2.27
N SER A 54 11.22 -29.54 3.52
CA SER A 54 10.04 -30.33 3.90
C SER A 54 8.83 -29.43 4.15
N ALA A 55 7.61 -29.94 3.93
CA ALA A 55 6.38 -29.18 4.19
C ALA A 55 6.28 -28.69 5.64
N ASN A 56 6.79 -29.49 6.60
CA ASN A 56 6.78 -29.15 8.03
C ASN A 56 7.79 -28.04 8.41
N GLN A 57 8.65 -27.64 7.47
CA GLN A 57 9.62 -26.55 7.64
C GLN A 57 9.24 -25.31 6.82
N ARG A 58 8.05 -25.31 6.20
CA ARG A 58 7.56 -24.20 5.40
C ARG A 58 6.29 -23.63 6.00
N LEU A 59 6.17 -22.32 5.93
CA LEU A 59 4.93 -21.61 6.16
C LEU A 59 4.56 -20.94 4.85
N LYS A 60 3.44 -21.35 4.26
CA LYS A 60 2.84 -20.64 3.14
C LYS A 60 2.02 -19.49 3.71
N LEU A 61 2.49 -18.26 3.54
CA LEU A 61 1.82 -17.09 4.12
C LEU A 61 0.36 -16.99 3.63
N GLN A 62 0.08 -17.46 2.42
CA GLN A 62 -1.25 -17.49 1.84
C GLN A 62 -2.31 -18.26 2.60
N ASP A 63 -1.91 -19.38 3.21
CA ASP A 63 -2.82 -20.21 3.99
C ASP A 63 -3.14 -19.54 5.34
N LEU A 64 -2.30 -18.59 5.75
CA LEU A 64 -2.40 -17.89 7.03
C LEU A 64 -3.10 -16.54 6.90
N THR A 65 -2.95 -15.82 5.79
CA THR A 65 -3.51 -14.46 5.64
C THR A 65 -4.94 -14.42 5.12
N ARG A 66 -5.48 -15.54 4.62
CA ARG A 66 -6.83 -15.58 4.03
C ARG A 66 -7.92 -15.10 5.00
N ALA A 67 -7.86 -15.58 6.25
CA ALA A 67 -8.83 -15.19 7.28
C ALA A 67 -8.72 -13.70 7.63
N ASP A 68 -7.49 -13.17 7.68
CA ASP A 68 -7.23 -11.75 7.96
C ASP A 68 -7.72 -10.85 6.82
N ILE A 69 -7.52 -11.26 5.55
CA ILE A 69 -8.03 -10.56 4.37
C ILE A 69 -9.56 -10.54 4.38
N GLU A 70 -10.20 -11.68 4.70
CA GLU A 70 -11.65 -11.76 4.81
C GLU A 70 -12.18 -10.81 5.90
N GLN A 71 -11.57 -10.86 7.10
CA GLN A 71 -11.95 -10.00 8.21
C GLN A 71 -11.77 -8.52 7.86
N LEU A 72 -10.64 -8.15 7.25
CA LEU A 72 -10.38 -6.78 6.80
C LEU A 72 -11.41 -6.30 5.77
N ALA A 73 -11.75 -7.15 4.79
CA ALA A 73 -12.74 -6.81 3.77
C ALA A 73 -14.11 -6.54 4.41
N ARG A 74 -14.55 -7.42 5.31
CA ARG A 74 -15.80 -7.25 6.07
C ARG A 74 -15.80 -5.94 6.87
N ASP A 75 -14.74 -5.68 7.63
CA ASP A 75 -14.66 -4.50 8.48
C ASP A 75 -14.66 -3.19 7.67
N ARG A 76 -14.01 -3.19 6.50
CA ARG A 76 -13.92 -2.02 5.61
C ARG A 76 -15.19 -1.75 4.82
N LEU A 77 -15.97 -2.79 4.52
CA LEU A 77 -17.22 -2.70 3.77
C LEU A 77 -18.45 -2.57 4.69
N LYS A 78 -18.29 -2.85 5.99
CA LYS A 78 -19.33 -2.69 7.00
C LYS A 78 -19.92 -1.26 7.00
N GLY A 79 -21.25 -1.20 7.07
CA GLY A 79 -21.99 0.06 7.20
C GLY A 79 -22.41 0.70 5.88
N PHE A 80 -22.00 0.15 4.74
CA PHE A 80 -22.58 0.52 3.44
C PHE A 80 -23.84 -0.30 3.15
N ASN A 81 -24.89 0.34 2.66
CA ASN A 81 -26.12 -0.35 2.32
C ASN A 81 -25.96 -1.08 0.97
N MET A 82 -25.50 -2.33 1.04
CA MET A 82 -25.29 -3.21 -0.12
C MET A 82 -26.46 -4.18 -0.31
N SER A 83 -27.69 -3.72 -0.08
CA SER A 83 -28.87 -4.57 -0.25
C SER A 83 -29.02 -4.99 -1.72
N PRO A 84 -29.14 -6.30 -2.00
CA PRO A 84 -29.39 -6.79 -3.36
C PRO A 84 -30.77 -6.32 -3.82
N GLU A 85 -30.90 -6.04 -5.12
CA GLU A 85 -32.20 -5.71 -5.68
C GLU A 85 -33.12 -6.95 -5.65
N LYS A 86 -34.44 -6.75 -5.58
CA LYS A 86 -35.45 -7.83 -5.44
C LYS A 86 -35.39 -8.94 -6.51
N ASN A 87 -34.61 -8.75 -7.57
CA ASN A 87 -34.44 -9.67 -8.69
C ASN A 87 -33.06 -10.36 -8.73
N GLU A 88 -32.18 -10.10 -7.76
CA GLU A 88 -30.82 -10.64 -7.71
C GLU A 88 -30.72 -11.76 -6.65
N SER A 89 -31.20 -12.94 -7.03
CA SER A 89 -31.10 -14.13 -6.18
C SER A 89 -29.65 -14.66 -6.17
N GLY A 90 -28.96 -14.53 -5.03
CA GLY A 90 -27.69 -15.21 -4.74
C GLY A 90 -26.43 -14.35 -4.69
N VAL A 91 -26.55 -13.02 -4.86
CA VAL A 91 -25.42 -12.08 -4.77
C VAL A 91 -25.67 -11.17 -3.57
N ASP A 92 -24.78 -11.20 -2.60
CA ASP A 92 -24.84 -10.39 -1.38
C ASP A 92 -23.45 -9.84 -1.00
N GLU A 93 -23.36 -9.18 0.14
CA GLU A 93 -22.11 -8.65 0.69
C GLU A 93 -21.06 -9.76 0.91
N ASP A 94 -21.51 -10.95 1.33
CA ASP A 94 -20.62 -12.10 1.54
C ASP A 94 -19.98 -12.55 0.21
N TYR A 95 -20.76 -12.57 -0.87
CA TYR A 95 -20.24 -12.86 -2.20
C TYR A 95 -19.16 -11.85 -2.64
N LEU A 96 -19.39 -10.55 -2.42
CA LEU A 96 -18.39 -9.52 -2.73
C LEU A 96 -17.10 -9.71 -1.93
N VAL A 97 -17.21 -9.99 -0.62
CA VAL A 97 -16.07 -10.28 0.25
C VAL A 97 -15.29 -11.49 -0.25
N GLN A 98 -15.97 -12.59 -0.57
CA GLN A 98 -15.31 -13.80 -1.07
C GLN A 98 -14.64 -13.58 -2.44
N GLU A 99 -15.22 -12.74 -3.29
CA GLU A 99 -14.60 -12.36 -4.56
C GLU A 99 -13.33 -11.51 -4.34
N VAL A 100 -13.32 -10.60 -3.36
CA VAL A 100 -12.10 -9.87 -2.96
C VAL A 100 -11.03 -10.82 -2.46
N VAL A 101 -11.37 -11.73 -1.54
CA VAL A 101 -10.43 -12.72 -0.97
C VAL A 101 -9.85 -13.62 -2.06
N THR A 102 -10.70 -14.08 -3.00
CA THR A 102 -10.29 -14.99 -4.07
C THR A 102 -9.41 -14.29 -5.11
N ARG A 103 -9.66 -13.00 -5.39
CA ARG A 103 -8.88 -12.23 -6.39
C ARG A 103 -7.62 -11.61 -5.82
N ALA A 104 -7.49 -11.54 -4.50
CA ALA A 104 -6.34 -10.94 -3.84
C ALA A 104 -5.03 -11.61 -4.22
N ASP A 105 -5.06 -12.90 -4.60
CA ASP A 105 -3.90 -13.74 -4.88
C ASP A 105 -2.78 -13.46 -3.84
N GLU A 106 -3.19 -13.34 -2.57
CA GLU A 106 -2.32 -13.19 -1.37
C GLU A 106 -1.64 -11.81 -1.22
N VAL A 107 -1.88 -10.89 -2.14
CA VAL A 107 -1.26 -9.56 -2.12
C VAL A 107 -2.08 -8.62 -1.23
N PHE A 108 -1.70 -8.46 0.03
CA PHE A 108 -2.42 -7.60 0.98
C PHE A 108 -2.51 -6.13 0.51
N LEU A 109 -1.47 -5.63 -0.16
CA LEU A 109 -1.48 -4.31 -0.80
C LEU A 109 -2.60 -4.19 -1.84
N TRP A 110 -2.83 -5.23 -2.64
CA TRP A 110 -3.92 -5.28 -3.61
C TRP A 110 -5.26 -5.14 -2.90
N VAL A 111 -5.48 -5.92 -1.83
CA VAL A 111 -6.70 -5.89 -1.03
C VAL A 111 -6.98 -4.48 -0.51
N VAL A 112 -5.99 -3.83 0.08
CA VAL A 112 -6.14 -2.48 0.64
C VAL A 112 -6.51 -1.45 -0.44
N LEU A 113 -5.87 -1.51 -1.61
CA LEU A 113 -6.15 -0.61 -2.73
C LEU A 113 -7.54 -0.85 -3.32
N VAL A 114 -7.93 -2.11 -3.48
CA VAL A 114 -9.26 -2.50 -3.98
C VAL A 114 -10.36 -2.10 -3.02
N LEU A 115 -10.23 -2.41 -1.73
CA LEU A 115 -11.22 -2.02 -0.72
C LEU A 115 -11.38 -0.50 -0.66
N ARG A 116 -10.31 0.26 -0.84
CA ARG A 116 -10.40 1.72 -0.94
C ARG A 116 -11.20 2.15 -2.18
N SER A 117 -10.93 1.57 -3.33
CA SER A 117 -11.68 1.86 -4.57
C SER A 117 -13.16 1.50 -4.44
N LEU A 118 -13.49 0.35 -3.83
CA LEU A 118 -14.86 -0.07 -3.56
C LEU A 118 -15.56 0.89 -2.62
N ARG A 119 -14.91 1.29 -1.52
CA ARG A 119 -15.45 2.28 -0.57
C ARG A 119 -15.68 3.64 -1.21
N GLU A 120 -14.76 4.10 -2.05
CA GLU A 120 -14.96 5.33 -2.84
C GLU A 120 -16.23 5.20 -3.68
N GLY A 121 -16.42 4.09 -4.40
CA GLY A 121 -17.64 3.83 -5.16
C GLY A 121 -18.92 3.87 -4.31
N LEU A 122 -18.93 3.13 -3.20
CA LEU A 122 -20.08 3.05 -2.29
C LEU A 122 -20.45 4.42 -1.68
N GLN A 123 -19.45 5.27 -1.40
CA GLN A 123 -19.68 6.65 -0.95
C GLN A 123 -20.37 7.51 -2.01
N HIS A 124 -20.17 7.22 -3.29
CA HIS A 124 -20.85 7.89 -4.41
C HIS A 124 -22.19 7.24 -4.80
N GLY A 125 -22.64 6.24 -4.03
CA GLY A 125 -23.92 5.57 -4.23
C GLY A 125 -23.87 4.36 -5.14
N ASP A 126 -22.68 3.79 -5.41
CA ASP A 126 -22.56 2.49 -6.09
C ASP A 126 -23.41 1.44 -5.35
N LYS A 127 -24.16 0.64 -6.09
CA LYS A 127 -24.86 -0.54 -5.54
C LYS A 127 -23.91 -1.74 -5.51
N LEU A 128 -24.38 -2.86 -4.96
CA LEU A 128 -23.63 -4.11 -4.92
C LEU A 128 -23.13 -4.55 -6.31
N HIS A 129 -23.99 -4.49 -7.32
CA HIS A 129 -23.62 -4.84 -8.70
C HIS A 129 -22.57 -3.89 -9.30
N ASP A 130 -22.60 -2.60 -8.97
CA ASP A 130 -21.58 -1.64 -9.41
C ASP A 130 -20.22 -1.95 -8.77
N SER A 131 -20.25 -2.32 -7.48
CA SER A 131 -19.07 -2.74 -6.72
C SER A 131 -18.44 -4.02 -7.31
N LEU A 132 -19.25 -4.99 -7.71
CA LEU A 132 -18.77 -6.22 -8.38
C LEU A 132 -18.21 -5.95 -9.78
N ARG A 133 -18.85 -5.06 -10.55
CA ARG A 133 -18.32 -4.64 -11.85
C ARG A 133 -16.99 -3.92 -11.71
N ARG A 134 -16.87 -3.03 -10.71
CA ARG A 134 -15.63 -2.34 -10.35
C ARG A 134 -14.55 -3.35 -9.95
N LEU A 135 -14.86 -4.28 -9.05
CA LEU A 135 -13.94 -5.34 -8.65
C LEU A 135 -13.44 -6.17 -9.84
N SER A 136 -14.35 -6.47 -10.78
CA SER A 136 -14.04 -7.25 -11.98
C SER A 136 -13.09 -6.53 -12.94
N SER A 137 -13.14 -5.19 -13.00
CA SER A 137 -12.29 -4.39 -13.88
C SER A 137 -10.89 -4.11 -13.33
N ILE A 138 -10.69 -4.33 -12.02
CA ILE A 138 -9.39 -4.18 -11.37
C ILE A 138 -8.51 -5.39 -11.73
N PRO A 139 -7.30 -5.16 -12.30
CA PRO A 139 -6.34 -6.22 -12.60
C PRO A 139 -5.85 -6.92 -11.33
N ARG A 140 -5.55 -8.22 -11.41
CA ARG A 140 -5.00 -9.00 -10.29
C ARG A 140 -3.50 -8.78 -10.10
N ASP A 141 -2.75 -8.68 -11.20
CA ASP A 141 -1.32 -8.39 -11.17
C ASP A 141 -1.06 -6.99 -10.58
N LEU A 142 -0.07 -6.89 -9.69
CA LEU A 142 0.21 -5.67 -8.94
C LEU A 142 0.73 -4.54 -9.85
N LYS A 143 1.52 -4.85 -10.88
CA LYS A 143 2.02 -3.86 -11.85
C LYS A 143 0.85 -3.31 -12.67
N ASP A 144 -0.02 -4.19 -13.14
CA ASP A 144 -1.21 -3.78 -13.89
C ASP A 144 -2.20 -3.00 -13.01
N LEU A 145 -2.33 -3.35 -11.72
CA LEU A 145 -3.08 -2.56 -10.74
C LEU A 145 -2.50 -1.14 -10.62
N PHE A 146 -1.18 -0.99 -10.47
CA PHE A 146 -0.56 0.33 -10.40
C PHE A 146 -0.84 1.16 -11.66
N LEU A 147 -0.71 0.55 -12.84
CA LEU A 147 -1.04 1.22 -14.10
C LEU A 147 -2.52 1.61 -14.17
N HIS A 148 -3.42 0.72 -13.76
CA HIS A 148 -4.86 1.00 -13.67
C HIS A 148 -5.15 2.19 -12.76
N LEU A 149 -4.57 2.23 -11.56
CA LEU A 149 -4.78 3.31 -10.60
C LEU A 149 -4.22 4.64 -11.13
N LEU A 150 -3.00 4.65 -11.68
CA LEU A 150 -2.39 5.84 -12.27
C LEU A 150 -3.21 6.39 -13.44
N ASN A 151 -3.73 5.51 -14.31
CA ASN A 151 -4.58 5.90 -15.44
C ASN A 151 -5.97 6.37 -15.01
N SER A 152 -6.41 6.01 -13.80
CA SER A 152 -7.69 6.47 -13.24
C SER A 152 -7.61 7.85 -12.55
N ILE A 153 -6.41 8.43 -12.43
CA ILE A 153 -6.23 9.78 -11.93
C ILE A 153 -6.84 10.75 -12.95
N HIS A 154 -7.72 11.64 -12.49
CA HIS A 154 -8.35 12.63 -13.36
C HIS A 154 -7.30 13.53 -14.03
N GLU A 155 -7.49 13.85 -15.31
CA GLU A 155 -6.50 14.55 -16.16
C GLU A 155 -5.99 15.85 -15.53
N SER A 156 -6.86 16.62 -14.88
CA SER A 156 -6.50 17.86 -14.18
C SER A 156 -5.48 17.68 -13.04
N TYR A 157 -5.33 16.46 -12.51
CA TYR A 157 -4.40 16.15 -11.43
C TYR A 157 -3.14 15.41 -11.90
N CYS A 158 -3.06 14.94 -13.15
CA CYS A 158 -1.91 14.17 -13.65
C CYS A 158 -0.57 14.90 -13.48
N ARG A 159 -0.54 16.21 -13.80
CA ARG A 159 0.66 17.04 -13.61
C ARG A 159 1.07 17.12 -12.15
N LYS A 160 0.10 17.29 -11.25
CA LYS A 160 0.35 17.36 -9.80
C LYS A 160 0.82 16.01 -9.27
N ALA A 161 0.17 14.92 -9.67
CA ALA A 161 0.58 13.56 -9.34
C ALA A 161 2.02 13.29 -9.76
N TYR A 162 2.39 13.60 -11.01
CA TYR A 162 3.77 13.46 -11.47
C TYR A 162 4.77 14.22 -10.59
N ARG A 163 4.51 15.49 -10.30
CA ARG A 163 5.39 16.32 -9.44
C ARG A 163 5.53 15.73 -8.04
N THR A 164 4.42 15.30 -7.44
CA THR A 164 4.40 14.67 -6.12
C THR A 164 5.23 13.39 -6.11
N PHE A 165 5.03 12.49 -7.07
CA PHE A 165 5.79 11.24 -7.17
C PHE A 165 7.28 11.50 -7.42
N ALA A 166 7.62 12.46 -8.28
CA ALA A 166 9.00 12.85 -8.55
C ALA A 166 9.69 13.40 -7.29
N MET A 167 9.01 14.27 -6.55
CA MET A 167 9.53 14.82 -5.30
C MET A 167 9.72 13.75 -4.23
N LEU A 168 8.74 12.86 -4.04
CA LEU A 168 8.86 11.76 -3.09
C LEU A 168 10.01 10.82 -3.45
N ARG A 169 10.14 10.46 -4.73
CA ARG A 169 11.26 9.64 -5.20
C ARG A 169 12.61 10.29 -4.90
N TYR A 170 12.75 11.58 -5.19
CA TYR A 170 13.98 12.32 -4.90
C TYR A 170 14.28 12.38 -3.40
N ARG A 171 13.26 12.62 -2.57
CA ARG A 171 13.36 12.70 -1.11
C ARG A 171 13.76 11.37 -0.46
N ILE A 172 13.21 10.25 -0.95
CA ILE A 172 13.60 8.89 -0.50
C ILE A 172 15.08 8.62 -0.78
N GLN A 173 15.62 9.07 -1.93
CA GLN A 173 17.04 8.91 -2.24
C GLN A 173 17.96 9.70 -1.28
N LEU A 174 17.44 10.74 -0.66
CA LEU A 174 18.14 11.58 0.32
C LEU A 174 17.87 11.18 1.78
N ASP A 175 17.10 10.11 2.01
CA ASP A 175 16.63 9.69 3.33
C ASP A 175 15.91 10.81 4.11
N TRP A 176 15.18 11.67 3.38
CA TRP A 176 14.41 12.77 3.95
C TRP A 176 12.91 12.59 3.68
N ASN A 177 12.09 12.83 4.69
CA ASN A 177 10.63 12.82 4.53
C ASN A 177 10.15 14.14 3.91
N LEU A 178 9.17 14.06 2.99
CA LEU A 178 8.47 15.24 2.50
C LEU A 178 7.37 15.60 3.50
N SER A 179 7.58 16.65 4.30
CA SER A 179 6.57 17.08 5.27
C SER A 179 5.25 17.48 4.58
N LEU A 180 4.13 17.34 5.28
CA LEU A 180 2.83 17.74 4.75
C LEU A 180 2.80 19.24 4.40
N PHE A 181 3.53 20.05 5.18
CA PHE A 181 3.71 21.47 4.90
C PHE A 181 4.46 21.71 3.59
N GLU A 182 5.62 21.09 3.37
CA GLU A 182 6.34 21.22 2.09
C GLU A 182 5.49 20.75 0.91
N TYR A 183 4.75 19.65 1.07
CA TYR A 183 3.81 19.17 0.06
C TYR A 183 2.69 20.19 -0.22
N SER A 184 2.20 20.89 0.80
CA SER A 184 1.15 21.90 0.64
C SER A 184 1.56 23.05 -0.29
N LEU A 185 2.87 23.34 -0.34
CA LEU A 185 3.46 24.38 -1.20
C LEU A 185 3.59 23.97 -2.67
N LEU A 186 3.43 22.68 -3.02
CA LEU A 186 3.55 22.24 -4.42
C LEU A 186 2.53 22.89 -5.36
N ASP A 187 1.38 23.33 -4.85
CA ASP A 187 0.38 24.07 -5.63
C ASP A 187 0.83 25.51 -5.93
N ALA A 188 1.60 26.11 -5.04
CA ALA A 188 2.14 27.44 -5.25
C ALA A 188 3.25 27.43 -6.31
N TYR A 189 3.86 26.27 -6.58
CA TYR A 189 4.97 26.10 -7.52
C TYR A 189 4.63 26.46 -8.98
N ASP A 190 3.35 26.58 -9.34
CA ASP A 190 2.95 27.08 -10.66
C ASP A 190 3.18 28.60 -10.81
N ASP A 191 3.33 29.35 -9.71
CA ASP A 191 3.79 30.74 -9.73
C ASP A 191 5.33 30.77 -9.61
N PRO A 192 6.08 31.24 -10.63
CA PRO A 192 7.54 31.36 -10.56
C PRO A 192 8.03 32.25 -9.41
N GLU A 193 7.19 33.18 -8.95
CA GLU A 193 7.50 34.09 -7.85
C GLU A 193 6.99 33.56 -6.51
N PHE A 194 6.46 32.32 -6.45
CA PHE A 194 5.88 31.81 -5.21
C PHE A 194 6.89 31.80 -4.08
N ALA A 195 8.17 31.51 -4.31
CA ALA A 195 9.17 31.51 -3.23
C ALA A 195 9.38 32.92 -2.64
N ILE A 196 9.10 33.97 -3.43
CA ILE A 196 9.21 35.39 -3.06
C ILE A 196 7.92 35.89 -2.42
N LYS A 197 6.76 35.42 -2.91
CA LYS A 197 5.42 35.78 -2.43
C LYS A 197 4.92 34.90 -1.29
N ALA A 198 5.50 33.71 -1.12
CA ALA A 198 5.08 32.74 -0.13
C ALA A 198 5.25 33.39 1.23
N PRO A 199 4.23 33.33 2.09
CA PRO A 199 4.31 33.91 3.40
C PRO A 199 5.22 33.03 4.27
N PHE A 200 6.53 33.18 4.11
CA PHE A 200 7.48 32.68 5.09
C PHE A 200 7.32 33.55 6.33
N ARG A 201 6.63 33.01 7.35
CA ARG A 201 6.46 33.54 8.71
C ARG A 201 6.75 35.05 8.82
N GLY A 202 5.74 35.88 8.57
CA GLY A 202 5.88 37.33 8.76
C GLY A 202 4.80 38.20 8.11
N THR A 203 4.04 37.68 7.15
CA THR A 203 3.02 38.45 6.43
C THR A 203 1.60 37.95 6.76
N GLY A 204 1.09 38.28 7.94
CA GLY A 204 -0.35 38.17 8.26
C GLY A 204 -1.01 36.78 8.21
N THR A 205 -0.25 35.70 7.98
CA THR A 205 -0.76 34.33 7.98
C THR A 205 -1.06 33.92 9.41
N THR A 206 -2.34 33.68 9.69
CA THR A 206 -2.81 33.20 10.98
C THR A 206 -2.52 31.70 11.14
N GLU A 207 -2.55 31.20 12.37
CA GLU A 207 -2.47 29.75 12.61
C GLU A 207 -3.63 29.00 11.95
N ASP A 208 -4.79 29.65 11.84
CA ASP A 208 -5.98 29.12 11.15
C ASP A 208 -5.71 28.92 9.64
N ASP A 209 -5.04 29.87 8.98
CA ASP A 209 -4.71 29.76 7.55
C ASP A 209 -3.77 28.58 7.27
N VAL A 210 -2.78 28.37 8.15
CA VAL A 210 -1.84 27.24 8.03
C VAL A 210 -2.57 25.92 8.24
N THR A 211 -3.50 25.88 9.20
CA THR A 211 -4.30 24.68 9.48
C THR A 211 -5.19 24.32 8.30
N GLU A 212 -5.89 25.30 7.72
CA GLU A 212 -6.71 25.08 6.54
C GLU A 212 -5.88 24.60 5.34
N GLN A 213 -4.70 25.19 5.14
CA GLN A 213 -3.77 24.78 4.09
C GLN A 213 -3.32 23.32 4.24
N LEU A 214 -3.02 22.89 5.46
CA LEU A 214 -2.58 21.53 5.76
C LEU A 214 -3.72 20.52 5.62
N GLU A 215 -4.94 20.88 6.00
CA GLU A 215 -6.13 20.06 5.77
C GLU A 215 -6.45 19.89 4.29
N ARG A 216 -6.38 20.98 3.50
CA ARG A 216 -6.48 20.89 2.04
C ARG A 216 -5.42 19.96 1.48
N ALA A 217 -4.18 20.07 1.93
CA ALA A 217 -3.08 19.21 1.50
C ALA A 217 -3.35 17.73 1.83
N ARG A 218 -3.81 17.41 3.05
CA ARG A 218 -4.18 16.06 3.48
C ARG A 218 -5.30 15.49 2.62
N ASN A 219 -6.36 16.27 2.38
CA ASN A 219 -7.48 15.88 1.52
C ASN A 219 -7.04 15.58 0.08
N ARG A 220 -6.08 16.34 -0.45
CA ARG A 220 -5.50 16.04 -1.78
C ARG A 220 -4.75 14.71 -1.79
N VAL A 221 -3.89 14.46 -0.79
CA VAL A 221 -3.15 13.19 -0.69
C VAL A 221 -4.13 12.02 -0.65
N ASN A 222 -5.19 12.15 0.16
CA ASN A 222 -6.18 11.11 0.34
C ASN A 222 -7.14 10.96 -0.86
N GLY A 223 -7.46 12.03 -1.57
CA GLY A 223 -8.46 12.00 -2.65
C GLY A 223 -7.88 11.75 -4.04
N TYR A 224 -6.70 12.28 -4.36
CA TYR A 224 -6.25 12.40 -5.76
C TYR A 224 -5.37 11.25 -6.22
N TYR A 225 -4.67 10.58 -5.31
CA TYR A 225 -3.65 9.60 -5.66
C TYR A 225 -4.11 8.16 -5.51
N LYS A 226 -5.43 7.92 -5.47
CA LYS A 226 -6.04 6.57 -5.50
C LYS A 226 -5.46 5.59 -4.47
N GLY A 227 -5.05 6.14 -3.33
CA GLY A 227 -4.41 5.41 -2.23
C GLY A 227 -2.99 4.92 -2.46
N LEU A 228 -2.32 5.40 -3.50
CA LEU A 228 -0.88 5.21 -3.68
C LEU A 228 -0.06 6.00 -2.66
N LEU A 229 -0.62 7.11 -2.17
CA LEU A 229 -0.01 8.00 -1.18
C LEU A 229 -0.90 8.12 0.06
N GLU A 230 -0.25 8.40 1.19
CA GLU A 230 -0.87 8.62 2.49
C GLU A 230 -0.12 9.72 3.26
N VAL A 231 -0.75 10.25 4.31
CA VAL A 231 -0.13 11.16 5.26
C VAL A 231 0.15 10.39 6.56
N ARG A 232 1.38 10.48 7.06
CA ARG A 232 1.84 9.88 8.32
C ARG A 232 2.27 10.95 9.32
N GLY A 233 2.26 10.62 10.61
CA GLY A 233 2.77 11.46 11.70
C GLY A 233 2.17 11.04 13.04
N ASN A 234 2.72 11.53 14.16
CA ASN A 234 2.11 11.32 15.48
C ASN A 234 0.78 12.09 15.56
N GLU A 235 -0.32 11.36 15.76
CA GLU A 235 -1.65 11.93 16.03
C GLU A 235 -1.85 12.25 17.53
N ASP A 236 -0.86 11.97 18.38
CA ASP A 236 -0.94 12.08 19.85
C ASP A 236 -0.72 13.48 20.45
N SER A 237 -0.71 14.54 19.64
CA SER A 237 -0.75 15.90 20.20
C SER A 237 -2.22 16.32 20.37
N GLU A 238 -2.76 16.16 21.58
CA GLU A 238 -4.09 16.63 22.00
C GLU A 238 -4.28 18.16 21.85
N ASP A 239 -3.20 18.91 21.64
CA ASP A 239 -3.25 20.30 21.22
C ASP A 239 -3.23 20.36 19.69
N GLY A 240 -4.29 20.90 19.10
CA GLY A 240 -4.50 21.10 17.65
C GLY A 240 -3.48 22.00 16.93
N THR A 241 -2.24 22.06 17.38
CA THR A 241 -1.11 22.58 16.60
C THR A 241 -0.73 21.54 15.57
N VAL A 242 -0.93 21.86 14.30
CA VAL A 242 -0.68 20.95 13.18
C VAL A 242 0.76 20.43 13.25
N ALA A 243 0.87 19.13 13.57
CA ALA A 243 2.12 18.52 14.00
C ALA A 243 3.20 18.64 12.92
N LEU A 244 4.29 19.34 13.26
CA LEU A 244 5.57 19.41 12.55
C LEU A 244 6.19 18.03 12.23
N GLY A 245 5.60 16.94 12.72
CA GLY A 245 5.99 15.55 12.44
C GLY A 245 5.17 14.86 11.34
N THR A 246 4.25 15.55 10.65
CA THR A 246 3.47 14.93 9.57
C THR A 246 4.16 14.99 8.21
N TYR A 247 4.15 13.88 7.47
CA TYR A 247 4.81 13.72 6.18
C TYR A 247 4.02 12.85 5.22
N VAL A 248 4.28 13.02 3.92
CA VAL A 248 3.67 12.24 2.84
C VAL A 248 4.55 11.03 2.53
N SER A 249 3.94 9.84 2.42
CA SER A 249 4.63 8.60 2.08
C SER A 249 3.83 7.75 1.09
N PHE A 250 4.49 6.74 0.51
CA PHE A 250 3.80 5.72 -0.25
C PHE A 250 3.05 4.75 0.67
N ALA A 251 1.79 4.48 0.35
CA ALA A 251 0.92 3.66 1.18
C ALA A 251 1.36 2.19 1.31
N HIS A 252 2.10 1.65 0.33
CA HIS A 252 2.60 0.28 0.39
C HIS A 252 3.60 0.05 1.53
N ARG A 253 4.17 1.10 2.13
CA ARG A 253 5.08 0.98 3.27
C ARG A 253 4.34 0.83 4.60
N SER A 254 3.01 0.93 4.63
CA SER A 254 2.17 0.85 5.84
C SER A 254 1.55 -0.53 6.05
N ILE A 255 1.74 -1.40 5.06
CA ILE A 255 1.07 -2.68 4.93
C ILE A 255 2.09 -3.78 5.19
#